data_AF-A0A7R8CPH2-F1
#
_entry.id   AF-A0A7R8CPH2-F1
#
_cell.length_a   1.000
_cell.length_b   1.000
_cell.length_c   1.000
_cell.angle_alpha   90.00
_cell.angle_beta   90.00
_cell.angle_gamma   90.00
#
_symmetry.space_group_name_H-M   'P 1'
#
loop_
_entity.id
_entity.type
_entity.pdbx_description
1 polymer ?
#
loop_
_entity_poly.entity_id
_entity_poly.type
_entity_poly.pdbx_seq_one_letter_code
_entity_poly.pdbx_strand_id
1 'polypeptide(L)'
;MYYSCLFLVISWVATVHAQYVQTYASQSDARYALDSPYNLCREPQLATSSLHATSKASNRGVDNARLWSGTSWTAENSDFHQALTVDLGKIKNITGIATQGRAHSEDYVMEYQILYGTNGKDFSDYKDIDGSPKLFRGNSDGDFVVRNDFDQPIIASWIQINPTRWADRISMRLELYGCEYIPDVSFLQWNSLNSKRSFNTSNCVTKRHFFA
;
A
#
# COMPACT_ATOMS: atom_id res chain seq x y z
N MET A 1 33.40 -33.52 39.48
CA MET A 1 33.46 -32.25 38.72
C MET A 1 32.88 -32.40 37.31
N TYR A 2 31.62 -32.83 37.14
CA TYR A 2 30.98 -32.98 35.81
C TYR A 2 29.60 -32.32 35.68
N TYR A 3 29.03 -31.81 36.78
CA TYR A 3 27.69 -31.22 36.76
C TYR A 3 27.65 -29.75 36.32
N SER A 4 28.77 -29.02 36.31
CA SER A 4 28.78 -27.59 35.92
C SER A 4 28.82 -27.35 34.41
N CYS A 5 29.27 -28.33 33.62
CA CYS A 5 29.39 -28.17 32.16
C CYS A 5 28.06 -28.44 31.42
N LEU A 6 27.21 -29.33 31.95
CA LEU A 6 25.94 -29.70 31.30
C LEU A 6 24.89 -28.57 31.32
N PHE A 7 24.85 -27.78 32.40
CA PHE A 7 23.88 -26.67 32.54
C PHE A 7 24.16 -25.50 31.58
N LEU A 8 25.43 -25.23 31.25
CA LEU A 8 25.80 -24.16 30.33
C LEU A 8 25.44 -24.49 28.88
N VAL A 9 25.58 -25.75 28.46
CA VAL A 9 25.24 -26.20 27.11
C VAL A 9 23.72 -26.16 26.87
N ILE A 10 22.92 -26.57 27.85
CA ILE A 10 21.45 -26.55 27.76
C ILE A 10 20.93 -25.11 27.69
N SER A 11 21.52 -24.18 28.46
CA SER A 11 21.16 -22.75 28.40
C SER A 11 21.49 -22.12 27.05
N TRP A 12 22.62 -22.47 26.43
CA TRP A 12 23.01 -21.96 25.10
C TRP A 12 22.09 -22.50 24.00
N VAL A 13 21.78 -23.81 24.01
CA VAL A 13 20.90 -24.43 23.01
C VAL A 13 19.47 -23.90 23.11
N ALA A 14 18.95 -23.65 24.32
CA ALA A 14 17.63 -23.05 24.51
C ALA A 14 17.56 -21.60 24.02
N THR A 15 18.63 -20.82 24.20
CA THR A 15 18.69 -19.42 23.74
C THR A 15 18.80 -19.34 22.22
N VAL A 16 19.58 -20.23 21.59
CA VAL A 16 19.68 -20.33 20.13
C VAL A 16 18.37 -20.82 19.51
N HIS A 17 17.67 -21.77 20.14
CA HIS A 17 16.32 -22.18 19.69
C HIS A 17 15.30 -21.05 19.84
N ALA A 18 15.32 -20.30 20.94
CA ALA A 18 14.41 -19.17 21.14
C ALA A 18 14.66 -18.05 20.12
N GLN A 19 15.91 -17.70 19.84
CA GLN A 19 16.28 -16.72 18.82
C GLN A 19 15.96 -17.20 17.40
N TYR A 20 16.18 -18.48 17.09
CA TYR A 20 15.79 -19.09 15.83
C TYR A 20 14.27 -19.05 15.63
N VAL A 21 13.48 -19.45 16.63
CA VAL A 21 12.01 -19.41 16.56
C VAL A 21 11.47 -17.99 16.42
N GLN A 22 12.06 -17.00 17.10
CA GLN A 22 11.67 -15.58 16.96
C GLN A 22 11.98 -15.00 15.57
N THR A 23 13.08 -15.44 14.95
CA THR A 23 13.49 -14.94 13.62
C THR A 23 12.71 -15.60 12.47
N TYR A 24 12.28 -16.86 12.66
CA TYR A 24 11.48 -17.58 11.65
C TYR A 24 9.99 -17.22 11.70
N ALA A 25 9.42 -16.98 12.89
CA ALA A 25 8.03 -16.55 13.02
C ALA A 25 7.76 -15.24 12.27
N SER A 26 8.69 -14.27 12.32
CA SER A 26 8.54 -13.00 11.60
C SER A 26 8.63 -13.12 10.07
N GLN A 27 9.35 -14.11 9.54
CA GLN A 27 9.51 -14.31 8.09
C GLN A 27 8.42 -15.21 7.47
N SER A 28 7.87 -16.16 8.22
CA SER A 28 6.75 -16.99 7.75
C SER A 28 5.46 -16.18 7.67
N ASP A 29 5.19 -15.33 8.67
CA ASP A 29 3.94 -14.58 8.77
C ASP A 29 3.77 -13.57 7.62
N ALA A 30 4.86 -12.97 7.15
CA ALA A 30 4.85 -12.08 5.98
C ALA A 30 4.60 -12.84 4.65
N ARG A 31 5.06 -14.09 4.53
CA ARG A 31 4.90 -14.91 3.32
C ARG A 31 3.49 -15.50 3.20
N TYR A 32 2.86 -15.86 4.31
CA TYR A 32 1.48 -16.37 4.32
C TYR A 32 0.43 -15.25 4.17
N ALA A 33 0.76 -14.01 4.53
CA ALA A 33 -0.12 -12.86 4.27
C ALA A 33 -0.22 -12.52 2.76
N LEU A 34 0.88 -12.65 2.01
CA LEU A 34 0.94 -12.37 0.57
C LEU A 34 0.30 -13.47 -0.30
N ASP A 35 0.22 -14.71 0.20
CA ASP A 35 -0.30 -15.87 -0.53
C ASP A 35 -1.70 -16.32 -0.04
N SER A 36 -2.33 -15.52 0.82
CA SER A 36 -3.71 -15.80 1.26
C SER A 36 -4.68 -15.50 0.11
N PRO A 37 -5.55 -16.45 -0.29
CA PRO A 37 -6.56 -16.24 -1.33
C PRO A 37 -7.61 -15.17 -0.97
N TYR A 38 -7.52 -14.58 0.23
CA TYR A 38 -8.36 -13.48 0.70
C TYR A 38 -7.59 -12.17 0.94
N ASN A 39 -6.32 -12.05 0.54
CA ASN A 39 -5.63 -10.76 0.63
C ASN A 39 -6.20 -9.82 -0.44
N LEU A 40 -7.28 -9.11 -0.09
CA LEU A 40 -8.05 -8.26 -0.98
C LEU A 40 -7.28 -7.02 -1.49
N CYS A 41 -5.99 -6.88 -1.17
CA CYS A 41 -5.16 -5.74 -1.57
C CYS A 41 -5.83 -4.40 -1.17
N ARG A 42 -6.25 -4.31 0.10
CA ARG A 42 -7.02 -3.18 0.67
C ARG A 42 -6.31 -2.52 1.85
N GLU A 43 -4.98 -2.60 1.88
CA GLU A 43 -4.20 -1.98 2.95
C GLU A 43 -4.17 -0.45 2.75
N PRO A 44 -4.30 0.35 3.83
CA PRO A 44 -4.18 1.80 3.73
C PRO A 44 -2.76 2.20 3.33
N GLN A 45 -2.64 3.13 2.38
CA GLN A 45 -1.36 3.46 1.75
C GLN A 45 -0.80 4.81 2.19
N LEU A 46 -1.62 5.73 2.69
CA LEU A 46 -1.13 7.07 3.00
C LEU A 46 -0.18 7.07 4.20
N ALA A 47 -0.29 6.14 5.15
CA ALA A 47 0.54 6.10 6.36
C ALA A 47 2.06 6.22 6.08
N THR A 48 2.52 5.63 4.97
CA THR A 48 3.93 5.69 4.54
C THR A 48 4.20 6.62 3.36
N SER A 49 3.19 7.36 2.90
CA SER A 49 3.24 8.16 1.68
C SER A 49 3.41 9.65 1.99
N SER A 50 4.08 10.37 1.09
CA SER A 50 4.18 11.83 1.09
C SER A 50 3.03 12.45 0.30
N LEU A 51 2.60 13.64 0.72
CA LEU A 51 1.50 14.37 0.11
C LEU A 51 1.98 15.74 -0.39
N HIS A 52 1.50 16.13 -1.56
CA HIS A 52 1.81 17.40 -2.21
C HIS A 52 0.51 18.04 -2.71
N ALA A 53 0.39 19.36 -2.63
CA ALA A 53 -0.76 20.07 -3.16
C ALA A 53 -0.30 21.27 -3.99
N THR A 54 -1.10 21.62 -4.99
CA THR A 54 -0.89 22.82 -5.83
C THR A 54 -0.95 24.10 -5.02
N SER A 55 -1.87 24.18 -4.07
CA SER A 55 -2.06 25.31 -3.19
C SER A 55 -2.60 24.86 -1.83
N LYS A 56 -2.60 25.76 -0.84
CA LYS A 56 -3.18 25.49 0.47
C LYS A 56 -3.67 26.77 1.13
N ALA A 57 -4.82 26.68 1.79
CA ALA A 57 -5.28 27.71 2.70
C ALA A 57 -4.46 27.74 4.00
N SER A 58 -4.49 28.88 4.68
CA SER A 58 -3.82 29.05 5.98
C SER A 58 -4.24 27.96 6.97
N ASN A 59 -3.26 27.27 7.55
CA ASN A 59 -3.44 26.12 8.45
C ASN A 59 -4.25 24.94 7.90
N ARG A 60 -4.47 24.86 6.58
CA ARG A 60 -5.20 23.77 5.91
C ARG A 60 -4.34 23.11 4.81
N GLY A 61 -3.10 22.80 5.17
CA GLY A 61 -2.13 22.13 4.31
C GLY A 61 -2.34 20.61 4.19
N VAL A 62 -1.43 19.97 3.44
CA VAL A 62 -1.45 18.53 3.14
C VAL A 62 -1.36 17.62 4.36
N ASP A 63 -0.78 18.10 5.47
CA ASP A 63 -0.69 17.35 6.72
C ASP A 63 -2.07 16.97 7.27
N ASN A 64 -3.10 17.72 6.88
CA ASN A 64 -4.48 17.49 7.27
C ASN A 64 -5.29 16.73 6.22
N ALA A 65 -4.70 16.36 5.07
CA ALA A 65 -5.42 15.69 3.98
C ALA A 65 -5.64 14.19 4.23
N ARG A 66 -5.22 13.66 5.37
CA ARG A 66 -5.42 12.25 5.72
C ARG A 66 -6.85 12.04 6.22
N LEU A 67 -7.45 10.91 5.85
CA LEU A 67 -8.78 10.51 6.31
C LEU A 67 -8.87 10.59 7.84
N TRP A 68 -10.02 11.04 8.35
CA TRP A 68 -10.28 11.22 9.78
C TRP A 68 -9.44 12.28 10.51
N SER A 69 -8.64 13.09 9.79
CA SER A 69 -7.99 14.25 10.41
C SER A 69 -9.03 15.25 10.97
N GLY A 70 -8.65 16.00 12.01
CA GLY A 70 -9.53 16.99 12.66
C GLY A 70 -9.85 18.21 11.78
N THR A 71 -9.07 18.43 10.72
CA THR A 71 -9.38 19.37 9.64
C THR A 71 -9.07 18.69 8.31
N SER A 72 -8.91 19.44 7.23
CA SER A 72 -8.69 18.93 5.89
C SER A 72 -7.61 19.73 5.17
N TRP A 73 -7.10 19.18 4.08
CA TRP A 73 -6.48 20.06 3.08
C TRP A 73 -7.57 20.87 2.40
N THR A 74 -7.34 22.16 2.25
CA THR A 74 -8.20 23.05 1.47
C THR A 74 -7.33 23.82 0.51
N ALA A 75 -7.67 23.81 -0.77
CA ALA A 75 -6.98 24.62 -1.76
C ALA A 75 -7.14 26.11 -1.44
N GLU A 76 -6.17 26.92 -1.84
CA GLU A 76 -6.24 28.37 -1.67
C GLU A 76 -7.41 28.94 -2.49
N ASN A 77 -7.48 28.54 -3.77
CA ASN A 77 -8.53 28.90 -4.70
C ASN A 77 -9.42 27.70 -5.03
N SER A 78 -10.67 27.97 -5.42
CA SER A 78 -11.60 26.96 -5.91
C SER A 78 -11.70 27.04 -7.44
N ASP A 79 -10.73 26.44 -8.13
CA ASP A 79 -10.66 26.39 -9.60
C ASP A 79 -10.20 25.00 -10.08
N PHE A 80 -10.23 24.77 -11.39
CA PHE A 80 -9.90 23.48 -12.00
C PHE A 80 -8.39 23.16 -12.04
N HIS A 81 -7.52 24.04 -11.55
CA HIS A 81 -6.07 23.83 -11.53
C HIS A 81 -5.57 23.35 -10.17
N GLN A 82 -6.47 22.93 -9.29
CA GLN A 82 -6.12 22.43 -7.98
C GLN A 82 -5.96 20.91 -8.00
N ALA A 83 -4.92 20.42 -7.32
CA ALA A 83 -4.66 19.00 -7.23
C ALA A 83 -4.03 18.63 -5.89
N LEU A 84 -4.37 17.44 -5.42
CA LEU A 84 -3.71 16.77 -4.30
C LEU A 84 -3.02 15.52 -4.82
N THR A 85 -1.71 15.45 -4.66
CA THR A 85 -0.86 14.39 -5.21
C THR A 85 -0.26 13.58 -4.07
N VAL A 86 -0.36 12.26 -4.19
CA VAL A 86 0.19 11.26 -3.27
C VAL A 86 1.40 10.61 -3.93
N ASP A 87 2.55 10.72 -3.27
CA ASP A 87 3.76 9.96 -3.60
C ASP A 87 3.85 8.75 -2.68
N LEU A 88 3.70 7.57 -3.28
CA LEU A 88 3.69 6.28 -2.60
C LEU A 88 5.11 5.77 -2.31
N GLY A 89 6.15 6.44 -2.82
CA GLY A 89 7.57 6.11 -2.68
C GLY A 89 8.05 4.89 -3.49
N LYS A 90 7.16 3.95 -3.80
CA LYS A 90 7.40 2.78 -4.65
C LYS A 90 6.19 2.50 -5.53
N ILE A 91 6.38 1.71 -6.58
CA ILE A 91 5.26 1.24 -7.41
C ILE A 91 4.39 0.31 -6.55
N LYS A 92 3.10 0.63 -6.47
CA LYS A 92 2.11 -0.15 -5.73
C LYS A 92 0.91 -0.46 -6.62
N ASN A 93 0.14 -1.44 -6.20
CA ASN A 93 -1.15 -1.77 -6.80
C ASN A 93 -2.25 -1.11 -5.98
N ILE A 94 -2.89 -0.06 -6.50
CA ILE A 94 -3.94 0.71 -5.82
C ILE A 94 -5.30 0.25 -6.32
N THR A 95 -6.17 -0.15 -5.40
CA THR A 95 -7.47 -0.78 -5.67
C THR A 95 -8.65 0.10 -5.32
N GLY A 96 -8.43 1.21 -4.62
CA GLY A 96 -9.50 2.15 -4.32
C GLY A 96 -9.05 3.37 -3.55
N ILE A 97 -10.00 4.26 -3.34
CA ILE A 97 -9.85 5.53 -2.63
C ILE A 97 -11.05 5.75 -1.71
N ALA A 98 -10.81 6.31 -0.54
CA ALA A 98 -11.85 6.90 0.29
C ALA A 98 -11.62 8.41 0.41
N THR A 99 -12.69 9.19 0.32
CA THR A 99 -12.66 10.64 0.44
C THR A 99 -13.65 11.15 1.48
N GLN A 100 -13.31 12.27 2.09
CA GLN A 100 -14.12 12.98 3.08
C GLN A 100 -13.90 14.49 2.90
N GLY A 101 -14.92 15.31 3.12
CA GLY A 101 -14.79 16.76 3.10
C GLY A 101 -14.17 17.32 4.38
N ARG A 102 -14.33 18.61 4.65
CA ARG A 102 -13.97 19.22 5.94
C ARG A 102 -15.11 19.07 6.95
N ALA A 103 -14.78 18.56 8.13
CA ALA A 103 -15.77 18.29 9.18
C ALA A 103 -16.64 19.52 9.50
N HIS A 104 -17.94 19.29 9.70
CA HIS A 104 -18.94 20.28 10.08
C HIS A 104 -18.97 21.52 9.17
N SER A 105 -18.84 21.32 7.86
CA SER A 105 -18.87 22.41 6.88
C SER A 105 -19.27 21.96 5.48
N GLU A 106 -19.55 22.94 4.62
CA GLU A 106 -19.85 22.74 3.19
C GLU A 106 -18.58 22.75 2.29
N ASP A 107 -17.39 22.68 2.89
CA ASP A 107 -16.13 22.56 2.16
C ASP A 107 -15.89 21.08 1.80
N TYR A 108 -16.33 20.65 0.62
CA TYR A 108 -16.10 19.29 0.13
C TYR A 108 -16.11 19.19 -1.40
N VAL A 109 -15.44 18.14 -1.90
CA VAL A 109 -15.39 17.79 -3.31
C VAL A 109 -16.48 16.76 -3.63
N MET A 110 -17.34 17.10 -4.59
CA MET A 110 -18.46 16.26 -5.05
C MET A 110 -18.07 15.33 -6.20
N GLU A 111 -17.06 15.70 -6.98
CA GLU A 111 -16.59 14.93 -8.13
C GLU A 111 -15.12 15.21 -8.39
N TYR A 112 -14.37 14.19 -8.79
CA TYR A 112 -12.96 14.29 -9.11
C TYR A 112 -12.53 13.29 -10.18
N GLN A 113 -11.41 13.59 -10.82
CA GLN A 113 -10.65 12.69 -11.68
C GLN A 113 -9.40 12.19 -10.96
N ILE A 114 -8.93 11.01 -11.36
CA ILE A 114 -7.67 10.45 -10.89
C ILE A 114 -6.70 10.36 -12.06
N LEU A 115 -5.53 10.93 -11.86
CA LEU A 115 -4.38 10.82 -12.73
C LEU A 115 -3.31 9.99 -12.01
N TYR A 116 -2.51 9.23 -12.74
CA TYR A 116 -1.47 8.38 -12.15
C TYR A 116 -0.21 8.32 -13.01
N GLY A 117 0.92 8.07 -12.36
CA GLY A 117 2.22 8.03 -13.03
C GLY A 117 3.31 7.37 -12.18
N THR A 118 4.51 7.27 -12.72
CA THR A 118 5.65 6.61 -12.06
C THR A 118 6.77 7.57 -11.67
N ASN A 119 6.74 8.81 -12.16
CA ASN A 119 7.83 9.78 -12.02
C ASN A 119 7.41 11.15 -11.45
N GLY A 120 6.13 11.31 -11.09
CA GLY A 120 5.57 12.54 -10.54
C GLY A 120 5.46 13.71 -11.52
N LYS A 121 5.69 13.49 -12.82
CA LYS A 121 5.65 14.51 -13.88
C LYS A 121 4.71 14.14 -15.01
N ASP A 122 4.87 12.92 -15.53
CA ASP A 122 4.06 12.39 -16.61
C ASP A 122 2.92 11.58 -15.99
N PHE A 123 1.71 12.08 -16.16
CA PHE A 123 0.50 11.46 -15.65
C PHE A 123 -0.39 10.98 -16.78
N SER A 124 -1.08 9.86 -16.55
CA SER A 124 -2.13 9.34 -17.40
C SER A 124 -3.46 9.37 -16.65
N ASP A 125 -4.54 9.65 -17.37
CA ASP A 125 -5.89 9.60 -16.79
C ASP A 125 -6.30 8.17 -16.47
N TYR A 126 -6.96 7.99 -15.33
CA TYR A 126 -7.77 6.79 -15.10
C TYR A 126 -9.01 6.87 -15.98
N LYS A 127 -9.24 5.83 -16.78
CA LYS A 127 -10.26 5.82 -17.84
C LYS A 127 -11.41 4.89 -17.50
N ASP A 128 -12.59 5.26 -17.97
CA ASP A 128 -13.74 4.36 -17.99
C ASP A 128 -13.62 3.34 -19.13
N ILE A 129 -14.57 2.39 -19.19
CA ILE A 129 -14.61 1.31 -20.20
C ILE A 129 -14.63 1.87 -21.64
N ASP A 130 -15.18 3.06 -21.84
CA ASP A 130 -15.26 3.74 -23.14
C ASP A 130 -13.98 4.51 -23.53
N GLY A 131 -12.97 4.53 -22.64
CA GLY A 131 -11.70 5.22 -22.84
C GLY A 131 -11.70 6.72 -22.50
N SER A 132 -12.84 7.27 -22.05
CA SER A 132 -12.91 8.64 -21.52
C SER A 132 -12.36 8.73 -20.10
N PRO A 133 -11.88 9.90 -19.63
CA PRO A 133 -11.46 10.08 -18.24
C PRO A 133 -12.61 9.79 -17.28
N LYS A 134 -12.38 8.91 -16.30
CA LYS A 134 -13.40 8.54 -15.31
C LYS A 134 -13.68 9.70 -14.35
N LEU A 135 -14.96 10.03 -14.18
CA LEU A 135 -15.44 10.93 -13.15
C LEU A 135 -15.88 10.12 -11.92
N PHE A 136 -15.16 10.26 -10.82
CA PHE A 136 -15.51 9.60 -9.56
C PHE A 136 -16.47 10.47 -8.76
N ARG A 137 -17.56 9.86 -8.29
CA ARG A 137 -18.47 10.52 -7.35
C ARG A 137 -17.79 10.64 -5.99
N GLY A 138 -17.66 11.88 -5.52
CA GLY A 138 -17.12 12.23 -4.21
C GLY A 138 -18.20 12.38 -3.15
N ASN A 139 -18.02 13.37 -2.29
CA ASN A 139 -18.80 13.58 -1.07
C ASN A 139 -20.07 14.41 -1.32
N SER A 140 -21.09 14.18 -0.49
CA SER A 140 -22.32 14.98 -0.41
C SER A 140 -22.34 15.94 0.78
N ASP A 141 -21.32 15.86 1.63
CA ASP A 141 -21.19 16.59 2.89
C ASP A 141 -19.73 16.54 3.38
N GLY A 142 -19.44 17.29 4.45
CA GLY A 142 -18.11 17.39 5.05
C GLY A 142 -17.70 16.21 5.96
N ASP A 143 -18.63 15.36 6.37
CA ASP A 143 -18.50 14.49 7.55
C ASP A 143 -18.47 12.99 7.20
N PHE A 144 -19.20 12.54 6.19
CA PHE A 144 -19.28 11.13 5.82
C PHE A 144 -18.20 10.73 4.80
N VAL A 145 -17.65 9.54 5.00
CA VAL A 145 -16.65 8.95 4.10
C VAL A 145 -17.35 8.31 2.91
N VAL A 146 -16.87 8.62 1.71
CA VAL A 146 -17.28 7.97 0.47
C VAL A 146 -16.11 7.15 -0.04
N ARG A 147 -16.35 5.86 -0.32
CA ARG A 147 -15.35 4.94 -0.85
C ARG A 147 -15.68 4.58 -2.30
N ASN A 148 -14.68 4.67 -3.16
CA ASN A 148 -14.72 4.18 -4.54
C ASN A 148 -13.65 3.10 -4.71
N ASP A 149 -14.06 1.87 -4.96
CA ASP A 149 -13.16 0.81 -5.41
C ASP A 149 -13.00 0.92 -6.94
N PHE A 150 -11.80 0.64 -7.44
CA PHE A 150 -11.49 0.75 -8.86
C PHE A 150 -11.80 -0.56 -9.58
N ASP A 151 -12.50 -0.45 -10.71
CA ASP A 151 -12.78 -1.61 -11.57
C ASP A 151 -11.49 -2.23 -12.11
N GLN A 152 -10.50 -1.38 -12.43
CA GLN A 152 -9.15 -1.77 -12.82
C GLN A 152 -8.17 -1.18 -11.81
N PRO A 153 -7.28 -1.98 -11.22
CA PRO A 153 -6.35 -1.44 -10.24
C PRO A 153 -5.27 -0.60 -10.92
N ILE A 154 -4.80 0.43 -10.22
CA ILE A 154 -3.79 1.37 -10.72
C ILE A 154 -2.41 0.89 -10.26
N ILE A 155 -1.50 0.65 -11.22
CA ILE A 155 -0.10 0.32 -10.94
C ILE A 155 0.74 1.59 -11.10
N ALA A 156 1.06 2.25 -9.99
CA ALA A 156 1.73 3.55 -10.00
C ALA A 156 2.52 3.82 -8.71
N SER A 157 3.42 4.80 -8.74
CA SER A 157 4.04 5.37 -7.53
C SER A 157 3.51 6.77 -7.21
N TRP A 158 2.86 7.44 -8.17
CA TRP A 158 2.25 8.76 -7.99
C TRP A 158 0.78 8.70 -8.37
N ILE A 159 -0.08 9.18 -7.48
CA ILE A 159 -1.52 9.30 -7.71
C ILE A 159 -1.90 10.76 -7.49
N GLN A 160 -2.56 11.37 -8.45
CA GLN A 160 -3.01 12.76 -8.41
C GLN A 160 -4.54 12.80 -8.47
N ILE A 161 -5.14 13.52 -7.53
CA ILE A 161 -6.59 13.72 -7.42
C ILE A 161 -6.90 15.14 -7.86
N ASN A 162 -7.71 15.26 -8.92
CA ASN A 162 -8.08 16.53 -9.54
C ASN A 162 -9.59 16.77 -9.35
N PRO A 163 -10.00 17.70 -8.47
CA PRO A 163 -11.40 18.04 -8.27
C PRO A 163 -12.03 18.64 -9.52
N THR A 164 -13.19 18.12 -9.93
CA THR A 164 -13.98 18.62 -11.07
C THR A 164 -15.27 19.29 -10.63
N ARG A 165 -15.75 19.00 -9.41
CA ARG A 165 -16.92 19.66 -8.82
C ARG A 165 -16.80 19.71 -7.30
N TRP A 166 -17.18 20.84 -6.69
CA TRP A 166 -17.14 21.07 -5.25
C TRP A 166 -18.34 21.90 -4.79
N ALA A 167 -18.64 21.87 -3.49
CA ALA A 167 -19.74 22.62 -2.90
C ALA A 167 -19.34 24.10 -2.67
N ASP A 168 -18.75 24.42 -1.51
CA ASP A 168 -18.24 25.78 -1.25
C ASP A 168 -16.78 25.92 -1.69
N ARG A 169 -15.89 25.13 -1.07
CA ARG A 169 -14.46 25.10 -1.39
C ARG A 169 -13.94 23.71 -1.69
N ILE A 170 -12.86 23.67 -2.48
CA ILE A 170 -12.09 22.45 -2.70
C ILE A 170 -11.40 22.07 -1.39
N SER A 171 -11.97 21.08 -0.71
CA SER A 171 -11.39 20.53 0.51
C SER A 171 -11.54 19.03 0.59
N MET A 172 -10.46 18.34 0.94
CA MET A 172 -10.40 16.89 0.95
C MET A 172 -9.57 16.37 2.12
N ARG A 173 -10.06 15.24 2.65
CA ARG A 173 -9.31 14.22 3.35
C ARG A 173 -9.43 12.93 2.53
N LEU A 174 -8.38 12.13 2.45
CA LEU A 174 -8.42 10.88 1.70
C LEU A 174 -7.59 9.77 2.32
N GLU A 175 -7.84 8.55 1.86
CA GLU A 175 -7.01 7.36 2.04
C GLU A 175 -7.01 6.59 0.72
N LEU A 176 -5.87 5.98 0.38
CA LEU A 176 -5.72 5.09 -0.76
C LEU A 176 -5.61 3.67 -0.24
N TYR A 177 -6.25 2.74 -0.92
CA TYR A 177 -6.22 1.32 -0.58
C TYR A 177 -5.47 0.55 -1.65
N GLY A 178 -4.62 -0.39 -1.23
CA GLY A 178 -3.79 -1.15 -2.17
C GLY A 178 -2.89 -2.16 -1.49
N CYS A 179 -1.83 -2.56 -2.19
CA CYS A 179 -0.79 -3.45 -1.72
C CYS A 179 0.49 -3.28 -2.56
N GLU A 180 1.56 -3.99 -2.21
CA GLU A 180 2.78 -4.00 -3.02
C GLU A 180 2.54 -4.56 -4.42
N TYR A 181 3.18 -3.95 -5.42
CA TYR A 181 3.16 -4.48 -6.78
C TYR A 181 4.21 -5.58 -6.94
N ILE A 182 3.77 -6.80 -7.29
CA ILE A 182 4.63 -7.94 -7.56
C ILE A 182 4.54 -8.26 -9.07
N PRO A 183 5.60 -8.05 -9.86
CA PRO A 183 5.54 -8.34 -11.30
C PRO A 183 5.55 -9.85 -11.56
N ASP A 184 4.83 -10.32 -12.57
CA ASP A 184 4.64 -11.75 -12.91
C ASP A 184 5.94 -12.55 -13.08
N VAL A 185 7.01 -11.92 -13.57
CA VAL A 185 8.33 -12.57 -13.72
C VAL A 185 8.91 -13.03 -12.38
N SER A 186 8.56 -12.35 -11.28
CA SER A 186 8.94 -12.71 -9.91
C SER A 186 8.36 -14.06 -9.50
N PHE A 187 7.10 -14.32 -9.87
CA PHE A 187 6.41 -15.58 -9.58
C PHE A 187 7.03 -16.74 -10.36
N LEU A 188 7.36 -16.53 -11.64
CA LEU A 188 8.02 -17.55 -12.46
C LEU A 188 9.44 -17.84 -11.97
N GLN A 189 10.19 -16.83 -11.55
CA GLN A 189 11.55 -17.00 -11.04
C GLN A 189 11.56 -17.68 -9.66
N TRP A 190 10.61 -17.37 -8.78
CA TRP A 190 10.40 -18.06 -7.51
C TRP A 190 10.02 -19.53 -7.71
N ASN A 191 9.05 -19.81 -8.60
CA ASN A 191 8.64 -21.17 -8.95
C ASN A 191 9.79 -21.98 -9.56
N SER A 192 10.60 -21.37 -10.42
CA SER A 192 11.80 -21.98 -11.02
C SER A 192 12.88 -22.28 -9.98
N LEU A 193 13.12 -21.37 -9.02
CA LEU A 193 14.09 -21.57 -7.94
C LEU A 193 13.63 -22.63 -6.92
N ASN A 194 12.33 -22.73 -6.65
CA ASN A 194 11.76 -23.72 -5.73
C ASN A 194 11.56 -25.10 -6.38
N SER A 195 11.31 -25.15 -7.68
CA SER A 195 11.39 -26.38 -8.47
C SER A 195 12.82 -26.95 -8.43
N LYS A 196 13.84 -26.10 -8.61
CA LYS A 196 15.25 -26.53 -8.48
C LYS A 196 15.65 -26.96 -7.08
N ARG A 197 15.01 -26.43 -6.02
CA ARG A 197 15.22 -26.88 -4.63
C ARG A 197 14.56 -28.23 -4.33
N SER A 198 13.42 -28.54 -4.95
CA SER A 198 12.74 -29.84 -4.76
C SER A 198 13.44 -31.02 -5.45
N PHE A 199 14.35 -30.77 -6.41
CA PHE A 199 15.12 -31.83 -7.09
C PHE A 199 16.47 -32.18 -6.44
N ASN A 200 16.85 -31.54 -5.32
CA ASN A 200 18.14 -31.78 -4.66
C ASN A 200 18.05 -32.52 -3.31
N THR A 201 16.90 -33.07 -2.94
CA THR A 201 16.73 -33.86 -1.69
C THR A 201 16.72 -35.38 -1.90
N SER A 202 16.98 -35.89 -3.10
CA SER A 202 17.01 -37.35 -3.37
C SER A 202 18.40 -37.88 -3.72
N ASN A 203 19.43 -37.56 -2.91
CA ASN A 203 20.71 -38.28 -2.91
C ASN A 203 21.29 -38.36 -1.49
N CYS A 204 20.64 -39.15 -0.63
CA CYS A 204 21.32 -39.76 0.51
C CYS A 204 20.87 -41.22 0.62
N VAL A 205 21.33 -42.05 -0.33
CA VAL A 205 21.42 -43.49 -0.12
C VAL A 205 22.88 -43.77 0.23
N THR A 206 23.09 -44.16 1.47
CA THR A 206 24.34 -44.59 2.10
C THR A 206 25.17 -45.53 1.21
N LYS A 207 26.35 -45.07 0.77
CA LYS A 207 27.46 -45.96 0.40
C LYS A 207 28.16 -46.41 1.68
N ARG A 208 27.90 -47.65 2.13
CA ARG A 208 28.84 -48.38 2.99
C ARG A 208 29.83 -49.10 2.07
N HIS A 209 31.13 -48.81 2.21
CA HIS A 209 32.17 -49.73 1.77
C HIS A 209 33.22 -49.93 2.89
N PHE A 210 33.50 -51.22 3.08
CA PHE A 210 34.39 -52.00 3.94
C PHE A 210 35.79 -51.45 4.24
N PHE A 211 36.34 -51.87 5.41
CA PHE A 211 37.60 -52.61 5.71
C PHE A 211 37.81 -52.50 7.25
N ALA A 212 38.21 -53.49 8.05
CA ALA A 212 38.83 -54.81 7.87
C ALA A 212 38.30 -55.79 8.93
#